data_AF-A0A2E5EVF0-F1
#
_entry.id   AF-A0A2E5EVF0-F1
#
_cell.length_a   1.000
_cell.length_b   1.000
_cell.length_c   1.000
_cell.angle_alpha   90.00
_cell.angle_beta   90.00
_cell.angle_gamma   90.00
#
_symmetry.space_group_name_H-M   'P 1'
#
loop_
_entity.id
_entity.type
_entity.pdbx_description
1 polymer ?
#
loop_
_entity_poly.entity_id
_entity_poly.type
_entity_poly.pdbx_seq_one_letter_code
_entity_poly.pdbx_strand_id
1 'polypeptide(L)'
;MRHSHHSQFQVPFILNKLISMGSVSSLSHRFGNQLRLGRLPDCSPISSTKPLCKSPKHCDNDSPSSPDKGKRFFGSDFHPTEDARETPPFAVRVLPEDTGSPILPFDPLSLSTEDIPATPSPTSERSDYSYSHQLKNERVTCKVPLPQCPNGYIKPDLNPHFSPQLGLDAMLTVEGFSIKTSKLRHSLPHLLSSMTCPNLGPKELEVSTLFNALLFHHDDTHVDTESPSIKTLMPLIEHYKAVMATHEPPFPKAPDHLKNEAQLLAHIYSQLQTLKDDSQSTHHLTTLTLAWLTAGLQEVRLADQNKFPSLHSYLADRGTGGAVPSVIELSFLLHHIQLPKGVTTHPTWSKILCTVALWICIANDNISLNKEFDKGLKQNLILIYQHQNPSWSFQKASDKVYELHLLPLTEEFETLTDSILQAIIENPSEFNIDDSEAESVKETLRDAICRMYDWMLGYVNFEKHAFRHRKPPDILSPRKSHKALFSPLGDRR
;
A
#
# COMPACT_ATOMS: atom_id res chain seq x y z
N MET A 1 22.85 6.28 -77.08
CA MET A 1 22.17 7.60 -77.14
C MET A 1 21.67 7.85 -75.71
N ARG A 2 22.28 8.75 -74.91
CA ARG A 2 22.07 10.24 -74.85
C ARG A 2 20.60 10.58 -74.52
N HIS A 3 20.21 11.36 -73.50
CA HIS A 3 20.86 12.36 -72.60
C HIS A 3 20.36 12.17 -71.13
N SER A 4 21.03 12.46 -70.00
CA SER A 4 21.63 13.70 -69.40
C SER A 4 20.61 14.85 -69.19
N HIS A 5 20.50 15.61 -68.07
CA HIS A 5 21.36 15.98 -66.92
C HIS A 5 20.51 16.07 -65.62
N HIS A 6 20.95 16.11 -64.35
CA HIS A 6 22.26 16.19 -63.64
C HIS A 6 22.73 17.59 -63.14
N SER A 7 22.32 17.99 -61.91
CA SER A 7 22.87 19.09 -61.07
C SER A 7 22.58 18.83 -59.56
N GLN A 8 23.15 19.56 -58.59
CA GLN A 8 24.52 19.52 -58.03
C GLN A 8 24.58 20.42 -56.75
N PHE A 9 25.11 19.89 -55.62
CA PHE A 9 25.75 20.59 -54.47
C PHE A 9 24.98 21.72 -53.71
N GLN A 10 25.26 22.09 -52.44
CA GLN A 10 26.48 21.99 -51.61
C GLN A 10 26.22 21.52 -50.15
N VAL A 11 27.33 21.22 -49.46
CA VAL A 11 27.49 20.87 -48.03
C VAL A 11 28.44 21.90 -47.38
N PRO A 12 28.41 22.11 -46.06
CA PRO A 12 29.63 22.48 -45.33
C PRO A 12 30.06 21.43 -44.31
N PHE A 13 31.29 20.93 -44.51
CA PHE A 13 32.16 20.38 -43.45
C PHE A 13 32.43 21.46 -42.38
N ILE A 14 32.73 21.07 -41.13
CA ILE A 14 34.09 21.13 -40.54
C ILE A 14 34.17 20.07 -39.42
N LEU A 15 35.23 19.27 -39.43
CA LEU A 15 35.74 18.56 -38.26
C LEU A 15 37.27 18.61 -38.35
N ASN A 16 37.97 18.99 -37.28
CA ASN A 16 39.43 18.91 -37.26
C ASN A 16 40.00 18.54 -35.90
N LYS A 17 41.06 17.72 -35.94
CA LYS A 17 41.79 17.17 -34.78
C LYS A 17 42.61 18.22 -34.05
N LEU A 18 42.92 17.95 -32.78
CA LEU A 18 44.31 17.84 -32.35
C LEU A 18 44.44 16.97 -31.08
N ILE A 19 45.42 16.07 -31.09
CA ILE A 19 45.92 15.35 -29.91
C ILE A 19 47.24 16.03 -29.54
N SER A 20 47.46 16.34 -28.26
CA SER A 20 48.82 16.54 -27.75
C SER A 20 48.92 16.06 -26.29
N MET A 21 50.07 15.48 -25.95
CA MET A 21 50.32 14.78 -24.69
C MET A 21 50.68 15.75 -23.56
N GLY A 22 50.35 15.40 -22.32
CA GLY A 22 50.64 16.24 -21.15
C GLY A 22 50.52 15.51 -19.82
N SER A 23 51.38 14.51 -19.60
CA SER A 23 51.56 13.89 -18.29
C SER A 23 52.47 14.77 -17.42
N VAL A 24 51.92 15.43 -16.40
CA VAL A 24 52.68 15.86 -15.21
C VAL A 24 51.84 15.59 -13.95
N SER A 25 52.50 15.06 -12.93
CA SER A 25 51.98 14.68 -11.62
C SER A 25 51.80 15.87 -10.66
N SER A 26 51.16 15.61 -9.51
CA SER A 26 50.87 16.53 -8.38
C SER A 26 49.83 17.63 -8.70
N LEU A 27 48.68 17.67 -8.01
CA LEU A 27 48.60 18.03 -6.60
C LEU A 27 47.40 17.37 -5.89
N SER A 28 47.67 16.89 -4.68
CA SER A 28 46.69 16.38 -3.73
C SER A 28 45.85 17.48 -3.06
N HIS A 29 44.74 17.04 -2.45
CA HIS A 29 43.93 17.68 -1.40
C HIS A 29 42.70 18.54 -1.78
N ARG A 30 41.60 18.19 -1.09
CA ARG A 30 40.38 18.96 -0.79
C ARG A 30 39.43 19.26 -1.95
N PHE A 31 38.52 18.32 -2.21
CA PHE A 31 37.08 18.62 -2.12
C PHE A 31 36.33 17.37 -1.63
N GLY A 32 35.96 17.37 -0.35
CA GLY A 32 35.03 16.38 0.20
C GLY A 32 33.61 16.82 -0.14
N ASN A 33 32.95 16.13 -1.06
CA ASN A 33 31.56 16.41 -1.39
C ASN A 33 30.66 15.96 -0.23
N GLN A 34 30.27 16.91 0.63
CA GLN A 34 29.09 16.75 1.47
C GLN A 34 27.85 16.68 0.58
N LEU A 35 27.38 15.46 0.32
CA LEU A 35 25.98 15.26 -0.04
C LEU A 35 25.14 15.73 1.15
N ARG A 36 24.55 16.93 1.06
CA ARG A 36 23.48 17.35 1.95
C ARG A 36 22.28 16.45 1.70
N LEU A 37 22.15 15.41 2.50
CA LEU A 37 20.94 14.59 2.58
C LEU A 37 19.77 15.51 2.93
N GLY A 38 18.68 15.39 2.16
CA GLY A 38 17.47 16.16 2.42
C GLY A 38 16.85 15.75 3.76
N ARG A 39 16.20 16.70 4.45
CA ARG A 39 15.28 16.34 5.53
C ARG A 39 14.15 15.49 4.96
N LEU A 40 13.60 14.59 5.78
CA LEU A 40 12.34 13.91 5.48
C LEU A 40 11.25 14.96 5.15
N PRO A 41 10.31 14.66 4.25
CA PRO A 41 9.18 15.55 4.00
C PRO A 41 8.36 15.71 5.29
N ASP A 42 8.05 16.96 5.67
CA ASP A 42 7.10 17.20 6.76
C ASP A 42 5.72 16.65 6.35
N CYS A 43 5.26 15.57 7.01
CA CYS A 43 3.92 15.02 6.88
C CYS A 43 2.87 15.96 7.53
N SER A 44 2.83 17.22 7.13
CA SER A 44 1.92 18.23 7.68
C SER A 44 0.48 17.95 7.23
N PRO A 45 -0.52 17.94 8.13
CA PRO A 45 -1.90 17.80 7.75
C PRO A 45 -2.37 18.99 6.89
N ILE A 46 -3.27 18.73 5.93
CA ILE A 46 -3.88 19.76 5.08
C ILE A 46 -4.82 20.62 5.93
N SER A 47 -4.30 21.70 6.51
CA SER A 47 -5.07 22.67 7.28
C SER A 47 -5.95 23.52 6.37
N SER A 48 -7.25 23.19 6.30
CA SER A 48 -8.25 24.02 5.62
C SER A 48 -9.01 24.91 6.61
N THR A 49 -8.36 25.93 7.18
CA THR A 49 -9.02 26.93 8.03
C THR A 49 -8.73 28.36 7.57
N LYS A 50 -9.68 28.96 6.83
CA LYS A 50 -9.81 30.42 6.73
C LYS A 50 -10.92 30.88 7.67
N PRO A 51 -10.65 31.71 8.69
CA PRO A 51 -11.69 32.31 9.49
C PRO A 51 -12.31 33.50 8.74
N LEU A 52 -13.63 33.63 8.77
CA LEU A 52 -14.35 34.82 8.29
C LEU A 52 -15.41 35.24 9.31
N CYS A 53 -14.95 35.85 10.40
CA CYS A 53 -15.82 36.64 11.27
C CYS A 53 -16.15 37.97 10.59
N LYS A 54 -17.44 38.31 10.51
CA LYS A 54 -17.99 39.66 10.76
C LYS A 54 -19.53 39.64 10.75
N SER A 55 -20.13 39.68 11.93
CA SER A 55 -21.48 40.24 12.12
C SER A 55 -21.42 41.77 11.90
N PRO A 56 -22.55 42.43 11.59
CA PRO A 56 -23.27 43.08 12.70
C PRO A 56 -24.81 43.22 12.57
N LYS A 57 -25.47 43.11 13.74
CA LYS A 57 -26.61 43.90 14.25
C LYS A 57 -28.00 43.88 13.57
N HIS A 58 -29.00 43.85 14.45
CA HIS A 58 -30.44 44.06 14.27
C HIS A 58 -30.86 45.25 13.39
N CYS A 59 -32.02 45.11 12.75
CA CYS A 59 -33.22 45.92 13.06
C CYS A 59 -34.51 45.17 12.65
N ASP A 60 -35.66 45.69 13.08
CA ASP A 60 -36.93 44.96 13.20
C ASP A 60 -37.87 44.98 11.98
N ASN A 61 -38.91 44.14 12.11
CA ASN A 61 -40.31 44.34 11.67
C ASN A 61 -40.81 43.99 10.24
N ASP A 62 -42.09 43.58 10.29
CA ASP A 62 -43.16 43.60 9.29
C ASP A 62 -43.16 42.61 8.10
N SER A 63 -43.90 41.51 8.32
CA SER A 63 -44.84 40.95 7.34
C SER A 63 -46.03 41.93 7.13
N PRO A 64 -46.87 41.86 6.06
CA PRO A 64 -47.17 40.65 5.27
C PRO A 64 -47.44 40.87 3.75
N SER A 65 -47.98 39.81 3.14
CA SER A 65 -48.89 39.77 1.96
C SER A 65 -48.34 39.21 0.64
N SER A 66 -49.26 38.55 -0.07
CA SER A 66 -49.05 37.60 -1.17
C SER A 66 -49.29 38.28 -2.56
N PRO A 67 -49.63 37.57 -3.67
CA PRO A 67 -48.65 37.00 -4.60
C PRO A 67 -48.86 37.42 -6.08
N ASP A 68 -48.06 36.80 -6.97
CA ASP A 68 -48.39 36.41 -8.36
C ASP A 68 -48.10 37.39 -9.55
N LYS A 69 -47.87 36.77 -10.73
CA LYS A 69 -47.92 37.30 -12.12
C LYS A 69 -46.70 37.99 -12.78
N GLY A 70 -45.75 37.16 -13.24
CA GLY A 70 -45.68 36.78 -14.67
C GLY A 70 -44.90 37.63 -15.72
N LYS A 71 -44.73 36.99 -16.91
CA LYS A 71 -44.08 37.43 -18.18
C LYS A 71 -42.55 37.38 -18.19
N ARG A 72 -41.94 36.43 -18.92
CA ARG A 72 -41.67 36.36 -20.38
C ARG A 72 -40.61 37.35 -20.87
N PHE A 73 -39.45 36.81 -21.28
CA PHE A 73 -38.73 37.25 -22.48
C PHE A 73 -38.26 36.02 -23.27
N PHE A 74 -38.16 36.17 -24.59
CA PHE A 74 -37.86 35.12 -25.58
C PHE A 74 -36.81 35.68 -26.57
N GLY A 75 -36.03 34.80 -27.20
CA GLY A 75 -35.05 35.14 -28.23
C GLY A 75 -33.60 34.99 -27.73
N SER A 76 -32.67 34.44 -28.52
CA SER A 76 -32.79 33.93 -29.89
C SER A 76 -31.66 32.95 -30.25
N ASP A 77 -32.04 31.83 -30.86
CA ASP A 77 -31.43 31.19 -32.04
C ASP A 77 -29.91 30.96 -32.10
N PHE A 78 -29.50 29.68 -32.16
CA PHE A 78 -28.49 29.20 -33.12
C PHE A 78 -28.54 27.68 -33.36
N HIS A 79 -29.04 27.28 -34.52
CA HIS A 79 -28.95 25.98 -35.21
C HIS A 79 -29.40 26.24 -36.68
N PRO A 80 -29.15 25.37 -37.68
CA PRO A 80 -28.60 24.01 -37.67
C PRO A 80 -27.32 23.94 -38.57
N THR A 81 -26.82 22.85 -39.19
CA THR A 81 -27.31 21.49 -39.48
C THR A 81 -26.13 20.51 -39.65
N GLU A 82 -26.36 19.25 -39.24
CA GLU A 82 -26.12 17.99 -39.98
C GLU A 82 -24.97 17.87 -40.99
N ASP A 83 -24.20 16.78 -40.88
CA ASP A 83 -24.38 15.69 -41.85
C ASP A 83 -24.07 14.30 -41.23
N ALA A 84 -24.77 13.26 -41.69
CA ALA A 84 -24.78 11.94 -41.05
C ALA A 84 -24.13 10.85 -41.91
N ARG A 85 -23.52 9.83 -41.29
CA ARG A 85 -23.35 8.49 -41.90
C ARG A 85 -23.50 7.35 -40.88
N GLU A 86 -24.43 6.47 -41.23
CA GLU A 86 -24.65 5.11 -40.70
C GLU A 86 -23.47 4.19 -41.15
N THR A 87 -23.17 3.00 -40.64
CA THR A 87 -23.96 1.87 -40.10
C THR A 87 -23.07 0.93 -39.22
N PRO A 88 -23.62 -0.09 -38.50
CA PRO A 88 -22.93 -0.98 -37.54
C PRO A 88 -22.67 -2.41 -38.14
N PRO A 89 -22.51 -3.55 -37.40
CA PRO A 89 -22.22 -3.82 -35.98
C PRO A 89 -21.04 -4.81 -35.74
N PHE A 90 -20.88 -5.27 -34.49
CA PHE A 90 -19.89 -6.27 -34.03
C PHE A 90 -20.04 -7.67 -34.68
N ALA A 91 -18.91 -8.36 -34.83
CA ALA A 91 -18.84 -9.83 -34.91
C ALA A 91 -17.56 -10.34 -34.23
N VAL A 92 -17.64 -10.66 -32.93
CA VAL A 92 -16.57 -11.37 -32.21
C VAL A 92 -16.85 -12.87 -32.28
N ARG A 93 -15.90 -13.66 -32.78
CA ARG A 93 -15.99 -15.13 -32.77
C ARG A 93 -15.85 -15.63 -31.33
N VAL A 94 -16.82 -16.41 -30.89
CA VAL A 94 -16.67 -17.31 -29.74
C VAL A 94 -15.70 -18.43 -30.13
N LEU A 95 -14.72 -18.70 -29.26
CA LEU A 95 -13.99 -19.96 -29.21
C LEU A 95 -14.08 -20.49 -27.76
N PRO A 96 -14.03 -21.81 -27.57
CA PRO A 96 -14.71 -22.45 -26.44
C PRO A 96 -13.94 -22.36 -25.12
N GLU A 97 -14.69 -22.61 -24.06
CA GLU A 97 -14.19 -22.83 -22.71
C GLU A 97 -13.31 -24.09 -22.62
N ASP A 98 -12.42 -24.04 -21.63
CA ASP A 98 -11.93 -25.16 -20.83
C ASP A 98 -10.99 -26.22 -21.45
N THR A 99 -9.77 -26.27 -20.91
CA THR A 99 -9.19 -27.52 -20.36
C THR A 99 -8.35 -27.16 -19.14
N GLY A 100 -8.99 -27.03 -17.99
CA GLY A 100 -8.35 -26.83 -16.70
C GLY A 100 -7.35 -27.94 -16.41
N SER A 101 -6.10 -27.57 -16.17
CA SER A 101 -5.18 -28.47 -15.46
C SER A 101 -5.60 -28.49 -13.98
N PRO A 102 -5.68 -29.66 -13.32
CA PRO A 102 -5.98 -29.71 -11.90
C PRO A 102 -4.83 -29.07 -11.12
N ILE A 103 -5.04 -27.84 -10.66
CA ILE A 103 -4.18 -27.20 -9.66
C ILE A 103 -4.27 -28.07 -8.41
N LEU A 104 -3.14 -28.65 -7.98
CA LEU A 104 -3.08 -29.43 -6.74
C LEU A 104 -3.61 -28.58 -5.59
N PRO A 105 -4.46 -29.12 -4.70
CA PRO A 105 -4.95 -28.35 -3.57
C PRO A 105 -3.77 -27.93 -2.69
N PHE A 106 -3.61 -26.61 -2.52
CA PHE A 106 -2.91 -26.08 -1.36
C PHE A 106 -3.60 -26.63 -0.12
N ASP A 107 -2.87 -27.32 0.75
CA ASP A 107 -3.42 -27.86 1.99
C ASP A 107 -3.13 -26.91 3.16
N PRO A 108 -4.08 -26.04 3.54
CA PRO A 108 -3.92 -25.14 4.67
C PRO A 108 -3.82 -25.87 6.02
N LEU A 109 -4.13 -27.18 6.10
CA LEU A 109 -3.96 -28.00 7.30
C LEU A 109 -2.48 -28.38 7.55
N SER A 110 -1.59 -28.14 6.59
CA SER A 110 -0.14 -28.32 6.78
C SER A 110 0.53 -27.22 7.61
N LEU A 111 -0.21 -26.16 7.97
CA LEU A 111 0.23 -25.13 8.90
C LEU A 111 0.12 -25.64 10.34
N SER A 112 1.18 -26.28 10.84
CA SER A 112 1.28 -26.55 12.28
C SER A 112 1.50 -25.25 13.05
N THR A 113 0.93 -25.13 14.24
CA THR A 113 1.25 -24.01 15.16
C THR A 113 2.69 -24.09 15.69
N GLU A 114 3.34 -25.25 15.57
CA GLU A 114 4.74 -25.48 15.99
C GLU A 114 5.77 -24.82 15.04
N ASP A 115 5.38 -24.46 13.81
CA ASP A 115 6.24 -23.78 12.83
C ASP A 115 6.35 -22.26 13.02
N ILE A 116 5.56 -21.69 13.95
CA ILE A 116 5.59 -20.27 14.32
C ILE A 116 6.79 -20.05 15.25
N PRO A 117 7.78 -19.22 14.87
CA PRO A 117 8.94 -18.98 15.70
C PRO A 117 8.53 -18.20 16.95
N ALA A 118 8.78 -18.77 18.13
CA ALA A 118 8.55 -18.12 19.41
C ALA A 118 9.14 -16.69 19.46
N THR A 119 8.41 -15.78 20.10
CA THR A 119 8.82 -14.38 20.29
C THR A 119 10.23 -14.30 20.91
N PRO A 120 11.16 -13.50 20.36
CA PRO A 120 12.51 -13.40 20.91
C PRO A 120 12.50 -12.88 22.36
N SER A 121 13.36 -13.45 23.19
CA SER A 121 13.50 -13.05 24.60
C SER A 121 14.02 -11.61 24.72
N PRO A 122 13.57 -10.80 25.70
CA PRO A 122 13.80 -9.34 25.73
C PRO A 122 15.23 -8.90 26.14
N THR A 123 16.26 -9.71 25.85
CA THR A 123 17.66 -9.45 26.24
C THR A 123 18.38 -8.51 25.27
N SER A 124 18.09 -7.21 25.41
CA SER A 124 18.89 -6.01 25.09
C SER A 124 19.52 -5.77 23.71
N GLU A 125 19.69 -6.76 22.82
CA GLU A 125 20.19 -6.51 21.45
C GLU A 125 19.03 -6.33 20.47
N ARG A 126 19.04 -5.23 19.71
CA ARG A 126 18.04 -4.98 18.64
C ARG A 126 18.15 -6.07 17.58
N SER A 127 17.09 -6.86 17.41
CA SER A 127 17.08 -8.01 16.49
C SER A 127 16.80 -7.59 15.04
N ASP A 128 17.79 -7.73 14.17
CA ASP A 128 17.61 -7.59 12.71
C ASP A 128 16.98 -8.86 12.11
N TYR A 129 15.89 -8.71 11.37
CA TYR A 129 15.41 -9.76 10.47
C TYR A 129 16.16 -9.69 9.15
N SER A 130 16.56 -10.84 8.61
CA SER A 130 17.32 -10.94 7.35
C SER A 130 16.61 -11.79 6.31
N TYR A 131 16.44 -11.26 5.10
CA TYR A 131 15.83 -11.92 3.94
C TYR A 131 16.87 -12.09 2.84
N SER A 132 16.81 -13.19 2.06
CA SER A 132 17.72 -13.43 0.94
C SER A 132 16.96 -13.53 -0.38
N HIS A 133 17.33 -12.68 -1.34
CA HIS A 133 16.80 -12.63 -2.70
C HIS A 133 17.89 -12.99 -3.71
N GLN A 134 17.48 -13.43 -4.91
CA GLN A 134 18.39 -13.82 -5.99
C GLN A 134 18.11 -12.96 -7.22
N LEU A 135 18.70 -11.76 -7.25
CA LEU A 135 18.50 -10.80 -8.33
C LEU A 135 19.55 -11.00 -9.42
N LYS A 136 19.15 -11.51 -10.58
CA LYS A 136 20.07 -11.88 -11.67
C LYS A 136 21.14 -12.85 -11.13
N ASN A 137 22.41 -12.44 -11.19
CA ASN A 137 23.57 -13.22 -10.70
C ASN A 137 24.03 -12.78 -9.29
N GLU A 138 23.29 -11.92 -8.59
CA GLU A 138 23.63 -11.40 -7.27
C GLU A 138 22.68 -11.97 -6.20
N ARG A 139 23.24 -12.52 -5.12
CA ARG A 139 22.47 -12.83 -3.92
C ARG A 139 22.45 -11.57 -3.04
N VAL A 140 21.25 -11.08 -2.74
CA VAL A 140 21.02 -9.87 -1.96
C VAL A 140 20.45 -10.27 -0.61
N THR A 141 21.09 -9.83 0.47
CA THR A 141 20.61 -10.00 1.84
C THR A 141 20.05 -8.69 2.34
N CYS A 142 18.73 -8.58 2.36
CA CYS A 142 18.02 -7.42 2.89
C CYS A 142 17.88 -7.55 4.42
N LYS A 143 17.92 -6.42 5.12
CA LYS A 143 17.73 -6.34 6.57
C LYS A 143 16.52 -5.50 6.93
N VAL A 144 15.80 -5.89 7.98
CA VAL A 144 14.71 -5.12 8.59
C VAL A 144 14.97 -5.05 10.10
N PRO A 145 15.30 -3.86 10.65
CA PRO A 145 15.54 -3.68 12.08
C PRO A 145 14.19 -3.59 12.80
N LEU A 146 13.94 -4.46 13.78
CA LEU A 146 12.73 -4.32 14.58
C LEU A 146 12.89 -3.19 15.61
N PRO A 147 11.83 -2.39 15.87
CA PRO A 147 11.81 -1.52 17.03
C PRO A 147 11.89 -2.34 18.32
N GLN A 148 12.40 -1.71 19.39
CA GLN A 148 12.19 -2.20 20.74
C GLN A 148 10.74 -1.96 21.14
N CYS A 149 10.16 -2.91 21.88
CA CYS A 149 8.79 -2.76 22.36
C CYS A 149 8.76 -1.89 23.62
N PRO A 150 7.72 -1.05 23.84
CA PRO A 150 7.54 -0.36 25.12
C PRO A 150 7.61 -1.34 26.29
N ASN A 151 8.32 -0.94 27.35
CA ASN A 151 8.70 -1.81 28.46
C ASN A 151 7.54 -2.67 29.00
N GLY A 152 7.73 -4.00 28.96
CA GLY A 152 6.80 -4.97 29.52
C GLY A 152 5.74 -5.53 28.55
N TYR A 153 5.63 -5.03 27.31
CA TYR A 153 4.72 -5.62 26.33
C TYR A 153 5.25 -6.97 25.81
N ILE A 154 4.52 -8.04 26.08
CA ILE A 154 4.74 -9.37 25.51
C ILE A 154 3.70 -9.56 24.41
N LYS A 155 4.16 -9.63 23.16
CA LYS A 155 3.28 -9.86 22.02
C LYS A 155 2.77 -11.32 22.02
N PRO A 156 1.46 -11.58 21.88
CA PRO A 156 0.97 -12.91 21.56
C PRO A 156 1.32 -13.28 20.11
N ASP A 157 1.87 -14.49 19.89
CA ASP A 157 2.40 -14.89 18.57
C ASP A 157 1.33 -14.95 17.47
N LEU A 158 0.08 -15.30 17.81
CA LEU A 158 -1.05 -15.41 16.88
C LEU A 158 -2.39 -15.24 17.60
N ASN A 159 -3.39 -14.66 16.91
CA ASN A 159 -4.76 -14.57 17.42
C ASN A 159 -5.38 -15.96 17.72
N PRO A 160 -5.99 -16.20 18.91
CA PRO A 160 -6.56 -17.50 19.28
C PRO A 160 -7.78 -17.90 18.45
N HIS A 161 -8.38 -16.98 17.70
CA HIS A 161 -9.47 -17.24 16.75
C HIS A 161 -8.97 -17.48 15.31
N PHE A 162 -7.66 -17.47 15.06
CA PHE A 162 -7.12 -17.86 13.76
C PHE A 162 -7.50 -19.31 13.44
N SER A 163 -8.09 -19.51 12.27
CA SER A 163 -8.24 -20.84 11.68
C SER A 163 -8.04 -20.76 10.16
N PRO A 164 -7.16 -21.59 9.58
CA PRO A 164 -6.92 -21.58 8.13
C PRO A 164 -8.19 -21.83 7.30
N GLN A 165 -9.16 -22.58 7.86
CA GLN A 165 -10.47 -22.81 7.27
C GLN A 165 -11.37 -21.58 7.40
N LEU A 166 -11.51 -21.01 8.60
CA LEU A 166 -12.33 -19.80 8.83
C LEU A 166 -11.87 -18.61 7.98
N GLY A 167 -10.56 -18.46 7.76
CA GLY A 167 -10.03 -17.43 6.86
C GLY A 167 -10.40 -17.62 5.38
N LEU A 168 -10.57 -18.86 4.93
CA LEU A 168 -11.04 -19.17 3.58
C LEU A 168 -12.57 -19.10 3.50
N ASP A 169 -13.26 -19.62 4.51
CA ASP A 169 -14.72 -19.64 4.60
C ASP A 169 -15.26 -18.23 4.71
N ALA A 170 -14.76 -17.37 5.60
CA ALA A 170 -15.16 -15.95 5.69
C ALA A 170 -15.04 -15.20 4.35
N MET A 171 -14.10 -15.59 3.49
CA MET A 171 -13.92 -15.01 2.14
C MET A 171 -14.82 -15.65 1.06
N LEU A 172 -15.40 -16.81 1.33
CA LEU A 172 -16.34 -17.55 0.47
C LEU A 172 -17.81 -17.40 0.90
N THR A 173 -18.07 -17.16 2.19
CA THR A 173 -19.39 -17.06 2.81
C THR A 173 -19.93 -15.64 2.83
N VAL A 174 -19.15 -14.63 2.40
CA VAL A 174 -19.77 -13.40 1.91
C VAL A 174 -20.54 -13.78 0.64
N GLU A 175 -21.85 -13.97 0.76
CA GLU A 175 -22.67 -14.60 -0.26
C GLU A 175 -22.70 -13.77 -1.56
N GLY A 176 -22.25 -14.36 -2.67
CA GLY A 176 -22.31 -13.74 -4.01
C GLY A 176 -21.03 -13.03 -4.46
N PHE A 177 -19.95 -13.08 -3.70
CA PHE A 177 -18.70 -12.37 -4.00
C PHE A 177 -17.75 -13.20 -4.86
N SER A 178 -17.79 -13.00 -6.18
CA SER A 178 -16.87 -13.67 -7.13
C SER A 178 -15.49 -13.01 -7.18
N ILE A 179 -14.86 -12.83 -6.01
CA ILE A 179 -13.45 -12.41 -5.93
C ILE A 179 -12.58 -13.66 -6.19
N LYS A 180 -11.59 -13.55 -7.08
CA LYS A 180 -10.75 -14.69 -7.49
C LYS A 180 -9.89 -15.19 -6.33
N THR A 181 -10.42 -16.15 -5.57
CA THR A 181 -9.82 -16.68 -4.34
C THR A 181 -8.45 -17.32 -4.54
N SER A 182 -8.07 -17.72 -5.76
CA SER A 182 -6.74 -18.24 -6.05
C SER A 182 -5.61 -17.26 -5.73
N LYS A 183 -5.76 -15.95 -6.02
CA LYS A 183 -4.77 -14.94 -5.60
C LYS A 183 -4.76 -14.76 -4.08
N LEU A 184 -5.94 -14.68 -3.47
CA LEU A 184 -6.06 -14.38 -2.04
C LEU A 184 -5.62 -15.53 -1.12
N ARG A 185 -5.65 -16.78 -1.61
CA ARG A 185 -4.99 -17.93 -0.96
C ARG A 185 -3.47 -17.75 -0.83
N HIS A 186 -2.82 -16.94 -1.68
CA HIS A 186 -1.39 -16.64 -1.61
C HIS A 186 -1.06 -15.36 -0.82
N SER A 187 -2.03 -14.48 -0.57
CA SER A 187 -1.87 -13.31 0.29
C SER A 187 -2.29 -13.56 1.75
N LEU A 188 -2.95 -14.68 2.05
CA LEU A 188 -3.25 -15.16 3.42
C LEU A 188 -3.73 -14.05 4.38
N PRO A 189 -4.72 -13.22 4.01
CA PRO A 189 -5.09 -12.01 4.75
C PRO A 189 -5.53 -12.31 6.21
N HIS A 190 -6.11 -13.48 6.45
CA HIS A 190 -6.50 -13.93 7.79
C HIS A 190 -5.28 -14.19 8.70
N LEU A 191 -4.17 -14.69 8.13
CA LEU A 191 -2.91 -14.87 8.85
C LEU A 191 -2.28 -13.51 9.18
N LEU A 192 -2.29 -12.58 8.22
CA LEU A 192 -1.83 -11.20 8.46
C LEU A 192 -2.61 -10.56 9.60
N SER A 193 -3.94 -10.50 9.52
CA SER A 193 -4.80 -9.95 10.57
C SER A 193 -4.61 -10.63 11.92
N SER A 194 -4.38 -11.95 11.94
CA SER A 194 -4.15 -12.69 13.19
C SER A 194 -2.78 -12.42 13.80
N MET A 195 -1.79 -12.03 12.99
CA MET A 195 -0.45 -11.66 13.45
C MET A 195 -0.34 -10.16 13.79
N THR A 196 -1.10 -9.28 13.14
CA THR A 196 -1.07 -7.82 13.41
C THR A 196 -2.11 -7.38 14.44
N CYS A 197 -3.14 -8.18 14.67
CA CYS A 197 -4.20 -7.92 15.64
C CYS A 197 -4.46 -9.17 16.53
N PRO A 198 -3.47 -9.61 17.34
CA PRO A 198 -3.51 -10.90 18.03
C PRO A 198 -4.54 -11.01 19.16
N ASN A 199 -5.16 -9.91 19.59
CA ASN A 199 -6.10 -9.88 20.71
C ASN A 199 -7.56 -9.55 20.31
N LEU A 200 -7.86 -9.47 19.01
CA LEU A 200 -9.22 -9.21 18.54
C LEU A 200 -10.15 -10.40 18.75
N GLY A 201 -11.42 -10.13 19.05
CA GLY A 201 -12.49 -11.11 19.01
C GLY A 201 -12.75 -11.62 17.57
N PRO A 202 -13.60 -12.65 17.42
CA PRO A 202 -13.77 -13.33 16.13
C PRO A 202 -14.39 -12.44 15.04
N LYS A 203 -15.33 -11.54 15.40
CA LYS A 203 -15.96 -10.62 14.44
C LYS A 203 -15.01 -9.51 14.02
N GLU A 204 -14.26 -8.98 14.97
CA GLU A 204 -13.28 -7.93 14.74
C GLU A 204 -12.14 -8.46 13.87
N LEU A 205 -11.71 -9.70 14.11
CA LEU A 205 -10.75 -10.41 13.27
C LEU A 205 -11.28 -10.68 11.85
N GLU A 206 -12.57 -11.02 11.71
CA GLU A 206 -13.24 -11.16 10.42
C GLU A 206 -13.21 -9.83 9.63
N VAL A 207 -13.63 -8.71 10.24
CA VAL A 207 -13.59 -7.38 9.62
C VAL A 207 -12.18 -6.98 9.20
N SER A 208 -11.18 -7.21 10.07
CA SER A 208 -9.77 -7.00 9.74
C SER A 208 -9.31 -7.86 8.54
N THR A 209 -9.73 -9.13 8.52
CA THR A 209 -9.40 -10.10 7.45
C THR A 209 -9.99 -9.65 6.12
N LEU A 210 -11.27 -9.26 6.10
CA LEU A 210 -11.98 -8.78 4.92
C LEU A 210 -11.39 -7.48 4.39
N PHE A 211 -10.98 -6.55 5.26
CA PHE A 211 -10.31 -5.32 4.86
C PHE A 211 -8.94 -5.61 4.24
N ASN A 212 -8.08 -6.41 4.88
CA ASN A 212 -6.80 -6.82 4.29
C ASN A 212 -6.97 -7.57 2.96
N ALA A 213 -8.02 -8.40 2.84
CA ALA A 213 -8.36 -9.05 1.57
C ALA A 213 -8.73 -8.06 0.47
N LEU A 214 -9.51 -7.02 0.80
CA LEU A 214 -9.85 -5.93 -0.12
C LEU A 214 -8.60 -5.16 -0.57
N LEU A 215 -7.71 -4.80 0.37
CA LEU A 215 -6.46 -4.09 0.07
C LEU A 215 -5.58 -4.89 -0.90
N PHE A 216 -5.28 -6.15 -0.56
CA PHE A 216 -4.48 -7.02 -1.43
C PHE A 216 -5.15 -7.25 -2.78
N HIS A 217 -6.47 -7.47 -2.83
CA HIS A 217 -7.16 -7.70 -4.09
C HIS A 217 -7.12 -6.46 -4.99
N HIS A 218 -7.31 -5.27 -4.43
CA HIS A 218 -7.24 -4.01 -5.15
C HIS A 218 -5.85 -3.78 -5.75
N ASP A 219 -4.81 -3.97 -4.94
CA ASP A 219 -3.41 -3.81 -5.35
C ASP A 219 -3.07 -4.79 -6.49
N ASP A 220 -3.25 -6.09 -6.29
CA ASP A 220 -2.96 -7.15 -7.27
C ASP A 220 -3.79 -7.07 -8.58
N THR A 221 -4.90 -6.31 -8.59
CA THR A 221 -5.84 -6.26 -9.73
C THR A 221 -5.77 -4.95 -10.50
N HIS A 222 -5.43 -3.83 -9.86
CA HIS A 222 -5.45 -2.49 -10.49
C HIS A 222 -4.11 -1.75 -10.46
N VAL A 223 -3.23 -2.05 -9.50
CA VAL A 223 -1.95 -1.35 -9.31
C VAL A 223 -0.76 -2.24 -9.71
N ASP A 224 -0.63 -3.40 -9.07
CA ASP A 224 0.51 -4.33 -9.12
C ASP A 224 0.45 -5.28 -10.35
N THR A 225 -0.04 -4.77 -11.48
CA THR A 225 -0.41 -5.49 -12.72
C THR A 225 0.55 -5.20 -13.88
N GLU A 226 0.59 -6.06 -14.90
CA GLU A 226 1.38 -5.84 -16.13
C GLU A 226 0.86 -4.68 -17.01
N SER A 227 -0.36 -4.21 -16.78
CA SER A 227 -1.01 -3.16 -17.57
C SER A 227 -2.00 -2.38 -16.70
N PRO A 228 -1.52 -1.66 -15.67
CA PRO A 228 -2.37 -0.88 -14.78
C PRO A 228 -3.00 0.28 -15.55
N SER A 229 -4.25 0.63 -15.25
CA SER A 229 -4.98 1.63 -16.04
C SER A 229 -5.79 2.62 -15.21
N ILE A 230 -5.45 3.90 -15.34
CA ILE A 230 -6.20 5.03 -14.76
C ILE A 230 -7.68 4.98 -15.18
N LYS A 231 -7.97 4.55 -16.42
CA LYS A 231 -9.33 4.46 -16.96
C LYS A 231 -10.20 3.43 -16.23
N THR A 232 -9.59 2.38 -15.66
CA THR A 232 -10.28 1.36 -14.86
C THR A 232 -10.32 1.73 -13.39
N LEU A 233 -9.20 2.22 -12.85
CA LEU A 233 -9.05 2.53 -11.42
C LEU A 233 -9.85 3.77 -10.99
N MET A 234 -9.94 4.82 -11.82
CA MET A 234 -10.64 6.05 -11.43
C MET A 234 -12.16 5.86 -11.21
N PRO A 235 -12.92 5.18 -12.09
CA PRO A 235 -14.33 4.85 -11.83
C PRO A 235 -14.55 4.01 -10.56
N LEU A 236 -13.64 3.08 -10.25
CA LEU A 236 -13.67 2.29 -9.03
C LEU A 236 -13.51 3.16 -7.77
N ILE A 237 -12.60 4.13 -7.80
CA ILE A 237 -12.38 5.05 -6.68
C ILE A 237 -13.56 6.01 -6.49
N GLU A 238 -14.17 6.52 -7.56
CA GLU A 238 -15.42 7.29 -7.43
C GLU A 238 -16.57 6.44 -6.87
N HIS A 239 -16.59 5.14 -7.18
CA HIS A 239 -17.54 4.23 -6.58
C HIS A 239 -17.27 3.96 -5.09
N TYR A 240 -16.02 3.73 -4.70
CA TYR A 240 -15.61 3.58 -3.30
C TYR A 240 -15.93 4.83 -2.48
N LYS A 241 -15.68 6.04 -3.02
CA LYS A 241 -16.12 7.31 -2.41
C LYS A 241 -17.62 7.31 -2.14
N ALA A 242 -18.42 6.89 -3.12
CA ALA A 242 -19.88 6.89 -2.98
C ALA A 242 -20.38 5.84 -1.97
N VAL A 243 -19.74 4.67 -1.88
CA VAL A 243 -20.00 3.65 -0.84
C VAL A 243 -19.67 4.19 0.56
N MET A 244 -18.48 4.76 0.74
CA MET A 244 -18.05 5.29 2.03
C MET A 244 -18.78 6.57 2.44
N ALA A 245 -19.39 7.30 1.49
CA ALA A 245 -20.14 8.53 1.77
C ALA A 245 -21.58 8.29 2.23
N THR A 246 -22.23 7.20 1.82
CA THR A 246 -23.58 6.89 2.34
C THR A 246 -23.51 6.30 3.74
N HIS A 247 -22.44 5.56 4.06
CA HIS A 247 -22.26 4.69 5.23
C HIS A 247 -23.33 3.59 5.39
N GLU A 248 -24.57 3.83 4.99
CA GLU A 248 -25.72 2.93 5.05
C GLU A 248 -26.17 2.46 3.65
N PRO A 249 -26.90 1.33 3.57
CA PRO A 249 -27.62 0.91 2.36
C PRO A 249 -28.81 1.85 2.02
N PRO A 250 -29.25 1.93 0.74
CA PRO A 250 -28.72 1.20 -0.41
C PRO A 250 -27.47 1.88 -0.98
N PHE A 251 -26.38 1.10 -1.05
CA PHE A 251 -25.17 1.54 -1.73
C PHE A 251 -25.42 1.73 -3.24
N PRO A 252 -24.65 2.61 -3.91
CA PRO A 252 -24.78 2.81 -5.35
C PRO A 252 -24.55 1.50 -6.13
N LYS A 253 -25.21 1.32 -7.28
CA LYS A 253 -24.97 0.15 -8.13
C LYS A 253 -23.62 0.30 -8.84
N ALA A 254 -22.69 -0.60 -8.52
CA ALA A 254 -21.42 -0.71 -9.24
C ALA A 254 -21.63 -1.30 -10.66
N PRO A 255 -20.78 -0.94 -11.63
CA PRO A 255 -20.63 -1.71 -12.87
C PRO A 255 -20.29 -3.18 -12.57
N ASP A 256 -20.77 -4.13 -13.38
CA ASP A 256 -20.63 -5.57 -13.10
C ASP A 256 -19.18 -6.02 -12.84
N HIS A 257 -18.20 -5.40 -13.51
CA HIS A 257 -16.77 -5.70 -13.36
C HIS A 257 -16.13 -5.13 -12.08
N LEU A 258 -16.79 -4.20 -11.37
CA LEU A 258 -16.34 -3.59 -10.11
C LEU A 258 -17.19 -4.04 -8.91
N LYS A 259 -18.25 -4.81 -9.19
CA LYS A 259 -19.33 -5.09 -8.25
C LYS A 259 -18.87 -5.77 -6.96
N ASN A 260 -18.00 -6.78 -7.07
CA ASN A 260 -17.57 -7.58 -5.92
C ASN A 260 -16.73 -6.76 -4.92
N GLU A 261 -15.81 -5.93 -5.42
CA GLU A 261 -14.98 -5.04 -4.59
C GLU A 261 -15.81 -3.98 -3.86
N ALA A 262 -16.69 -3.30 -4.61
CA ALA A 262 -17.59 -2.28 -4.08
C ALA A 262 -18.53 -2.82 -3.00
N GLN A 263 -19.12 -3.99 -3.24
CA GLN A 263 -19.97 -4.66 -2.26
C GLN A 263 -19.18 -5.11 -1.02
N LEU A 264 -17.87 -5.36 -1.13
CA LEU A 264 -17.05 -5.89 -0.02
C LEU A 264 -16.70 -4.74 0.92
N LEU A 265 -16.28 -3.60 0.35
CA LEU A 265 -16.14 -2.34 1.08
C LEU A 265 -17.45 -1.97 1.79
N ALA A 266 -18.58 -2.04 1.09
CA ALA A 266 -19.90 -1.79 1.66
C ALA A 266 -20.23 -2.73 2.84
N HIS A 267 -19.92 -4.03 2.70
CA HIS A 267 -20.13 -5.01 3.76
C HIS A 267 -19.24 -4.74 4.98
N ILE A 268 -17.95 -4.46 4.78
CA ILE A 268 -17.01 -4.07 5.84
C ILE A 268 -17.52 -2.85 6.62
N TYR A 269 -17.96 -1.79 5.92
CA TYR A 269 -18.50 -0.59 6.56
C TYR A 269 -19.80 -0.88 7.34
N SER A 270 -20.69 -1.73 6.83
CA SER A 270 -21.87 -2.16 7.58
C SER A 270 -21.51 -2.96 8.85
N GLN A 271 -20.47 -3.82 8.79
CA GLN A 271 -19.99 -4.51 9.99
C GLN A 271 -19.41 -3.52 11.01
N LEU A 272 -18.59 -2.54 10.57
CA LEU A 272 -18.01 -1.52 11.44
C LEU A 272 -19.08 -0.73 12.23
N GLN A 273 -20.17 -0.31 11.56
CA GLN A 273 -21.31 0.33 12.22
C GLN A 273 -21.95 -0.55 13.30
N THR A 274 -22.04 -1.88 13.08
CA THR A 274 -22.60 -2.80 14.08
C THR A 274 -21.65 -3.11 15.25
N LEU A 275 -20.34 -2.93 15.07
CA LEU A 275 -19.33 -3.15 16.10
C LEU A 275 -19.11 -1.92 16.97
N LYS A 276 -19.26 -0.71 16.43
CA LYS A 276 -19.00 0.55 17.16
C LYS A 276 -19.78 1.73 16.57
N ASP A 277 -20.57 2.42 17.41
CA ASP A 277 -21.14 3.73 17.09
C ASP A 277 -20.08 4.83 17.29
N ASP A 278 -19.04 4.79 16.45
CA ASP A 278 -17.94 5.76 16.45
C ASP A 278 -17.82 6.39 15.06
N SER A 279 -18.72 7.34 14.81
CA SER A 279 -18.76 8.10 13.56
C SER A 279 -17.47 8.88 13.29
N GLN A 280 -16.72 9.29 14.33
CA GLN A 280 -15.47 10.04 14.16
C GLN A 280 -14.33 9.13 13.68
N SER A 281 -14.08 7.98 14.32
CA SER A 281 -13.07 7.02 13.86
C SER A 281 -13.44 6.44 12.48
N THR A 282 -14.73 6.17 12.24
CA THR A 282 -15.20 5.71 10.92
C THR A 282 -14.93 6.76 9.84
N HIS A 283 -15.16 8.05 10.12
CA HIS A 283 -14.84 9.14 9.20
C HIS A 283 -13.31 9.32 8.98
N HIS A 284 -12.51 9.09 10.02
CA HIS A 284 -11.04 9.13 9.88
C HIS A 284 -10.54 7.98 9.01
N LEU A 285 -11.00 6.75 9.26
CA LEU A 285 -10.73 5.58 8.43
C LEU A 285 -11.14 5.79 6.97
N THR A 286 -12.30 6.40 6.71
CA THR A 286 -12.72 6.80 5.36
C THR A 286 -11.71 7.74 4.71
N THR A 287 -11.25 8.76 5.45
CA THR A 287 -10.29 9.75 4.95
C THR A 287 -8.94 9.11 4.59
N LEU A 288 -8.42 8.24 5.44
CA LEU A 288 -7.17 7.50 5.20
C LEU A 288 -7.31 6.51 4.03
N THR A 289 -8.44 5.82 3.94
CA THR A 289 -8.75 4.91 2.81
C THR A 289 -8.81 5.67 1.48
N LEU A 290 -9.38 6.88 1.46
CA LEU A 290 -9.38 7.75 0.28
C LEU A 290 -7.97 8.28 -0.08
N ALA A 291 -7.12 8.54 0.90
CA ALA A 291 -5.73 8.92 0.65
C ALA A 291 -4.95 7.77 -0.01
N TRP A 292 -5.07 6.54 0.52
CA TRP A 292 -4.48 5.33 -0.08
C TRP A 292 -4.88 5.14 -1.56
N LEU A 293 -6.18 5.18 -1.86
CA LEU A 293 -6.70 5.04 -3.22
C LEU A 293 -6.16 6.15 -4.17
N THR A 294 -6.01 7.36 -3.65
CA THR A 294 -5.47 8.50 -4.41
C THR A 294 -3.97 8.33 -4.70
N ALA A 295 -3.21 7.76 -3.76
CA ALA A 295 -1.82 7.39 -3.98
C ALA A 295 -1.69 6.23 -4.99
N GLY A 296 -2.58 5.23 -4.96
CA GLY A 296 -2.64 4.17 -5.97
C GLY A 296 -2.81 4.71 -7.40
N LEU A 297 -3.66 5.74 -7.60
CA LEU A 297 -3.75 6.43 -8.90
C LEU A 297 -2.43 7.07 -9.35
N GLN A 298 -1.61 7.54 -8.39
CA GLN A 298 -0.31 8.14 -8.69
C GLN A 298 0.73 7.06 -9.04
N GLU A 299 0.74 5.93 -8.35
CA GLU A 299 1.58 4.78 -8.71
C GLU A 299 1.23 4.25 -10.11
N VAL A 300 -0.06 4.12 -10.44
CA VAL A 300 -0.54 3.75 -11.79
C VAL A 300 -0.12 4.78 -12.84
N ARG A 301 -0.19 6.09 -12.57
CA ARG A 301 0.28 7.13 -13.50
C ARG A 301 1.78 7.04 -13.79
N LEU A 302 2.60 6.62 -12.82
CA LEU A 302 4.04 6.45 -13.00
C LEU A 302 4.36 5.18 -13.80
N ALA A 303 3.63 4.09 -13.55
CA ALA A 303 3.70 2.85 -14.30
C ALA A 303 3.31 3.04 -15.78
N ASP A 304 2.19 3.72 -16.06
CA ASP A 304 1.69 4.03 -17.40
C ASP A 304 2.67 4.93 -18.20
N GLN A 305 3.48 5.74 -17.50
CA GLN A 305 4.58 6.52 -18.06
C GLN A 305 5.91 5.75 -18.15
N ASN A 306 5.97 4.53 -17.63
CA ASN A 306 7.16 3.68 -17.53
C ASN A 306 8.35 4.36 -16.79
N LYS A 307 8.07 5.23 -15.80
CA LYS A 307 9.07 6.03 -15.08
C LYS A 307 9.38 5.47 -13.70
N PHE A 308 10.64 5.60 -13.27
CA PHE A 308 10.97 5.56 -11.85
C PHE A 308 10.55 6.88 -11.19
N PRO A 309 9.98 6.85 -9.97
CA PRO A 309 9.77 8.07 -9.19
C PRO A 309 11.12 8.66 -8.75
N SER A 310 11.09 9.94 -8.37
CA SER A 310 12.21 10.53 -7.62
C SER A 310 12.22 9.96 -6.19
N LEU A 311 13.39 9.94 -5.54
CA LEU A 311 13.49 9.48 -4.15
C LEU A 311 12.54 10.26 -3.21
N HIS A 312 12.46 11.58 -3.40
CA HIS A 312 11.60 12.44 -2.57
C HIS A 312 10.11 12.19 -2.81
N SER A 313 9.67 12.13 -4.07
CA SER A 313 8.27 11.82 -4.39
C SER A 313 7.89 10.42 -3.91
N TYR A 314 8.77 9.44 -4.06
CA TYR A 314 8.54 8.08 -3.60
C TYR A 314 8.28 8.00 -2.09
N LEU A 315 9.13 8.64 -1.28
CA LEU A 315 8.94 8.66 0.17
C LEU A 315 7.67 9.42 0.58
N ALA A 316 7.36 10.53 -0.10
CA ALA A 316 6.11 11.27 0.14
C ALA A 316 4.87 10.42 -0.20
N ASP A 317 4.88 9.72 -1.34
CA ASP A 317 3.79 8.84 -1.78
C ASP A 317 3.65 7.65 -0.80
N ARG A 318 4.74 6.96 -0.44
CA ARG A 318 4.72 5.77 0.46
C ARG A 318 4.23 6.06 1.89
N GLY A 319 4.31 7.31 2.37
CA GLY A 319 3.68 7.71 3.63
C GLY A 319 2.14 7.59 3.63
N THR A 320 1.52 7.43 2.46
CA THR A 320 0.05 7.27 2.29
C THR A 320 -0.35 6.08 1.42
N GLY A 321 0.49 5.67 0.47
CA GLY A 321 0.16 4.68 -0.57
C GLY A 321 0.17 3.21 -0.16
N GLY A 322 0.77 2.85 0.98
CA GLY A 322 0.78 1.45 1.45
C GLY A 322 -0.46 1.00 2.22
N ALA A 323 -1.54 1.80 2.27
CA ALA A 323 -2.70 1.62 3.15
C ALA A 323 -2.41 1.53 4.67
N VAL A 324 -1.14 1.62 5.09
CA VAL A 324 -0.70 1.44 6.47
C VAL A 324 -1.44 2.35 7.47
N PRO A 325 -1.66 3.65 7.20
CA PRO A 325 -2.47 4.48 8.10
C PRO A 325 -3.90 3.95 8.31
N SER A 326 -4.55 3.48 7.24
CA SER A 326 -5.92 2.96 7.28
C SER A 326 -6.03 1.66 8.10
N VAL A 327 -5.07 0.75 7.98
CA VAL A 327 -5.09 -0.50 8.76
C VAL A 327 -4.73 -0.28 10.24
N ILE A 328 -3.92 0.73 10.55
CA ILE A 328 -3.65 1.14 11.93
C ILE A 328 -4.90 1.77 12.56
N GLU A 329 -5.58 2.68 11.86
CA GLU A 329 -6.85 3.28 12.35
C GLU A 329 -7.95 2.22 12.50
N LEU A 330 -8.07 1.30 11.55
CA LEU A 330 -8.97 0.15 11.67
C LEU A 330 -8.61 -0.69 12.90
N SER A 331 -7.32 -0.92 13.17
CA SER A 331 -6.87 -1.63 14.37
C SER A 331 -7.27 -0.90 15.66
N PHE A 332 -7.20 0.43 15.71
CA PHE A 332 -7.68 1.20 16.87
C PHE A 332 -9.19 1.06 17.05
N LEU A 333 -9.97 1.21 15.97
CA LEU A 333 -11.42 1.07 15.99
C LEU A 333 -11.83 -0.32 16.52
N LEU A 334 -11.21 -1.38 16.01
CA LEU A 334 -11.49 -2.77 16.37
C LEU A 334 -11.01 -3.17 17.77
N HIS A 335 -9.97 -2.56 18.32
CA HIS A 335 -9.57 -2.72 19.73
C HIS A 335 -10.30 -1.73 20.67
N HIS A 336 -11.29 -0.99 20.16
CA HIS A 336 -12.03 0.06 20.87
C HIS A 336 -11.19 1.20 21.48
N ILE A 337 -9.97 1.40 20.97
CA ILE A 337 -9.07 2.46 21.42
C ILE A 337 -9.64 3.81 20.96
N GLN A 338 -9.73 4.76 21.89
CA GLN A 338 -10.17 6.14 21.64
C GLN A 338 -9.19 7.10 22.31
N LEU A 339 -8.40 7.80 21.48
CA LEU A 339 -7.45 8.80 21.97
C LEU A 339 -8.12 10.19 22.02
N PRO A 340 -7.88 10.98 23.08
CA PRO A 340 -8.39 12.35 23.15
C PRO A 340 -7.97 13.19 21.95
N LYS A 341 -8.84 14.13 21.54
CA LYS A 341 -8.62 14.95 20.36
C LYS A 341 -7.28 15.70 20.38
N GLY A 342 -6.85 16.20 21.52
CA GLY A 342 -5.55 16.88 21.61
C GLY A 342 -4.37 15.95 21.37
N VAL A 343 -4.44 14.66 21.72
CA VAL A 343 -3.45 13.64 21.34
C VAL A 343 -3.49 13.37 19.83
N THR A 344 -4.68 13.11 19.27
CA THR A 344 -4.79 12.77 17.84
C THR A 344 -4.44 13.93 16.89
N THR A 345 -4.62 15.17 17.34
CA THR A 345 -4.17 16.37 16.61
C THR A 345 -2.75 16.82 16.94
N HIS A 346 -2.04 16.15 17.86
CA HIS A 346 -0.69 16.54 18.26
C HIS A 346 0.32 16.25 17.12
N PRO A 347 1.25 17.18 16.80
CA PRO A 347 2.23 16.96 15.74
C PRO A 347 3.11 15.71 15.94
N THR A 348 3.44 15.36 17.18
CA THR A 348 4.23 14.15 17.49
C THR A 348 3.46 12.88 17.15
N TRP A 349 2.15 12.83 17.40
CA TRP A 349 1.31 11.69 17.03
C TRP A 349 1.23 11.50 15.51
N SER A 350 1.04 12.60 14.77
CA SER A 350 1.06 12.58 13.30
C SER A 350 2.40 12.09 12.74
N LYS A 351 3.52 12.45 13.40
CA LYS A 351 4.86 11.94 13.04
C LYS A 351 4.99 10.45 13.31
N ILE A 352 4.58 9.96 14.49
CA ILE A 352 4.59 8.52 14.82
C ILE A 352 3.85 7.71 13.74
N LEU A 353 2.63 8.13 13.37
CA LEU A 353 1.87 7.49 12.29
C LEU A 353 2.60 7.50 10.94
N CYS A 354 3.21 8.63 10.55
CA CYS A 354 3.97 8.72 9.31
C CYS A 354 5.23 7.83 9.34
N THR A 355 5.94 7.77 10.48
CA THR A 355 7.13 6.94 10.69
C THR A 355 6.80 5.46 10.57
N VAL A 356 5.71 4.98 11.19
CA VAL A 356 5.27 3.57 11.09
C VAL A 356 4.83 3.24 9.66
N ALA A 357 4.09 4.15 8.99
CA ALA A 357 3.70 3.97 7.60
C ALA A 357 4.91 3.81 6.67
N LEU A 358 5.90 4.70 6.78
CA LEU A 358 7.14 4.65 6.01
C LEU A 358 7.95 3.38 6.34
N TRP A 359 8.08 3.02 7.62
CA TRP A 359 8.83 1.82 8.02
C TRP A 359 8.19 0.56 7.43
N ILE A 360 6.86 0.39 7.50
CA ILE A 360 6.18 -0.81 6.98
C ILE A 360 6.31 -0.88 5.45
N CYS A 361 6.14 0.25 4.74
CA CYS A 361 6.33 0.31 3.29
C CYS A 361 7.77 -0.04 2.87
N ILE A 362 8.79 0.47 3.57
CA ILE A 362 10.20 0.21 3.21
C ILE A 362 10.66 -1.18 3.67
N ALA A 363 10.06 -1.72 4.74
CA ALA A 363 10.24 -3.11 5.14
C ALA A 363 9.63 -4.05 4.08
N ASN A 364 8.44 -3.72 3.56
CA ASN A 364 7.87 -4.40 2.40
C ASN A 364 8.84 -4.35 1.21
N ASP A 365 9.34 -3.19 0.78
CA ASP A 365 10.29 -3.09 -0.35
C ASP A 365 11.50 -4.04 -0.23
N ASN A 366 12.00 -4.24 0.99
CA ASN A 366 13.12 -5.15 1.28
C ASN A 366 12.73 -6.62 1.12
N ILE A 367 11.50 -6.98 1.49
CA ILE A 367 10.94 -8.34 1.51
C ILE A 367 10.36 -8.73 0.14
N SER A 368 9.69 -7.79 -0.53
CA SER A 368 9.02 -7.97 -1.82
C SER A 368 9.96 -7.83 -3.01
N LEU A 369 11.19 -7.35 -2.79
CA LEU A 369 12.21 -7.02 -3.80
C LEU A 369 12.25 -7.98 -5.01
N ASN A 370 12.27 -9.30 -4.77
CA ASN A 370 12.32 -10.28 -5.86
C ASN A 370 11.01 -10.35 -6.66
N LYS A 371 9.84 -10.33 -5.99
CA LYS A 371 8.50 -10.26 -6.63
C LYS A 371 8.44 -9.06 -7.57
N GLU A 372 8.88 -7.92 -7.08
CA GLU A 372 8.73 -6.63 -7.75
C GLU A 372 9.72 -6.45 -8.89
N PHE A 373 10.97 -6.89 -8.69
CA PHE A 373 11.96 -6.96 -9.75
C PHE A 373 11.51 -7.89 -10.90
N ASP A 374 11.00 -9.08 -10.59
CA ASP A 374 10.53 -10.04 -11.61
C ASP A 374 9.29 -9.54 -12.37
N LYS A 375 8.38 -8.83 -11.69
CA LYS A 375 7.24 -8.11 -12.31
C LYS A 375 7.67 -6.86 -13.11
N GLY A 376 8.93 -6.40 -12.99
CA GLY A 376 9.40 -5.16 -13.63
C GLY A 376 8.89 -3.87 -13.00
N LEU A 377 8.41 -3.92 -11.76
CA LEU A 377 7.86 -2.78 -11.02
C LEU A 377 8.97 -1.79 -10.63
N LYS A 378 8.59 -0.52 -10.41
CA LYS A 378 9.53 0.60 -10.21
C LYS A 378 9.35 1.34 -8.89
N GLN A 379 8.27 1.04 -8.18
CA GLN A 379 7.85 1.60 -6.91
C GLN A 379 8.50 0.86 -5.73
N ASN A 380 9.80 0.57 -5.81
CA ASN A 380 10.57 -0.12 -4.77
C ASN A 380 11.84 0.68 -4.46
N LEU A 381 12.11 1.01 -3.21
CA LEU A 381 13.21 1.90 -2.83
C LEU A 381 14.59 1.36 -3.25
N ILE A 382 14.83 0.06 -3.17
CA ILE A 382 16.11 -0.57 -3.56
C ILE A 382 16.31 -0.45 -5.08
N LEU A 383 15.25 -0.68 -5.86
CA LEU A 383 15.29 -0.52 -7.32
C LEU A 383 15.49 0.95 -7.73
N ILE A 384 14.89 1.91 -7.00
CA ILE A 384 15.10 3.35 -7.21
C ILE A 384 16.55 3.75 -6.91
N TYR A 385 17.14 3.28 -5.81
CA TYR A 385 18.55 3.53 -5.48
C TYR A 385 19.50 2.96 -6.54
N GLN A 386 19.25 1.74 -7.01
CA GLN A 386 20.03 1.10 -8.07
C GLN A 386 19.88 1.84 -9.41
N HIS A 387 18.68 2.29 -9.76
CA HIS A 387 18.43 3.06 -10.98
C HIS A 387 19.15 4.41 -10.97
N GLN A 388 19.11 5.13 -9.84
CA GLN A 388 19.80 6.42 -9.67
C GLN A 388 21.33 6.26 -9.59
N ASN A 389 21.83 5.08 -9.20
CA ASN A 389 23.26 4.79 -9.05
C ASN A 389 23.64 3.49 -9.80
N PRO A 390 23.71 3.49 -11.15
CA PRO A 390 23.91 2.26 -11.95
C PRO A 390 25.21 1.49 -11.66
N SER A 391 26.18 2.11 -10.97
CA SER A 391 27.43 1.48 -10.52
C SER A 391 27.32 0.75 -9.18
N TRP A 392 26.16 0.81 -8.50
CA TRP A 392 25.91 0.07 -7.28
C TRP A 392 25.34 -1.31 -7.61
N SER A 393 25.78 -2.31 -6.85
CA SER A 393 25.14 -3.62 -6.82
C SER A 393 23.81 -3.54 -6.04
N PHE A 394 22.95 -4.54 -6.18
CA PHE A 394 21.68 -4.56 -5.44
C PHE A 394 21.89 -4.70 -3.93
N GLN A 395 22.92 -5.44 -3.48
CA GLN A 395 23.31 -5.47 -2.07
C GLN A 395 23.64 -4.06 -1.56
N LYS A 396 24.50 -3.32 -2.27
CA LYS A 396 24.85 -1.94 -1.88
C LYS A 396 23.64 -1.00 -1.87
N ALA A 397 22.67 -1.19 -2.76
CA ALA A 397 21.42 -0.45 -2.72
C ALA A 397 20.58 -0.81 -1.49
N SER A 398 20.43 -2.11 -1.16
CA SER A 398 19.74 -2.59 0.04
C SER A 398 20.41 -2.09 1.33
N ASP A 399 21.73 -2.17 1.43
CA ASP A 399 22.50 -1.65 2.56
C ASP A 399 22.20 -0.16 2.80
N LYS A 400 22.09 0.64 1.72
CA LYS A 400 21.74 2.07 1.81
C LYS A 400 20.27 2.34 2.11
N VAL A 401 19.36 1.44 1.75
CA VAL A 401 17.97 1.51 2.23
C VAL A 401 17.89 1.24 3.73
N TYR A 402 18.61 0.24 4.22
CA TYR A 402 18.70 -0.07 5.63
C TYR A 402 19.29 1.08 6.45
N GLU A 403 20.49 1.55 6.08
CA GLU A 403 21.23 2.59 6.81
C GLU A 403 20.54 3.97 6.80
N LEU A 404 19.92 4.37 5.68
CA LEU A 404 19.41 5.74 5.50
C LEU A 404 17.92 5.90 5.83
N HIS A 405 17.16 4.80 5.90
CA HIS A 405 15.71 4.85 6.12
C HIS A 405 15.25 3.93 7.25
N LEU A 406 15.42 2.61 7.13
CA LEU A 406 14.83 1.68 8.11
C LEU A 406 15.39 1.85 9.52
N LEU A 407 16.71 1.94 9.66
CA LEU A 407 17.35 2.11 10.96
C LEU A 407 16.99 3.48 11.59
N PRO A 408 17.11 4.63 10.89
CA PRO A 408 16.62 5.92 11.40
C PRO A 408 15.13 5.96 11.74
N LEU A 409 14.24 5.39 10.93
CA LEU A 409 12.79 5.36 11.21
C LEU A 409 12.48 4.52 12.46
N THR A 410 13.25 3.48 12.73
CA THR A 410 13.12 2.66 13.94
C THR A 410 13.50 3.46 15.19
N GLU A 411 14.62 4.18 15.13
CA GLU A 411 15.10 5.05 16.23
C GLU A 411 14.20 6.28 16.43
N GLU A 412 13.65 6.84 15.35
CA GLU A 412 12.68 7.93 15.41
C GLU A 412 11.35 7.46 16.03
N PHE A 413 10.84 6.27 15.67
CA PHE A 413 9.63 5.72 16.28
C PHE A 413 9.77 5.51 17.80
N GLU A 414 10.89 4.92 18.25
CA GLU A 414 11.22 4.74 19.66
C GLU A 414 11.31 6.11 20.38
N THR A 415 12.07 7.06 19.81
CA THR A 415 12.27 8.39 20.39
C THR A 415 10.96 9.20 20.50
N LEU A 416 10.13 9.19 19.46
CA LEU A 416 8.84 9.89 19.45
C LEU A 416 7.84 9.26 20.43
N THR A 417 7.85 7.93 20.55
CA THR A 417 7.04 7.15 21.50
C THR A 417 7.35 7.55 22.94
N ASP A 418 8.61 7.51 23.35
CA ASP A 418 9.01 7.91 24.70
C ASP A 418 8.69 9.39 24.95
N SER A 419 8.95 10.25 23.96
CA SER A 419 8.69 11.69 24.05
C SER A 419 7.20 12.00 24.28
N ILE A 420 6.28 11.37 23.54
CA ILE A 420 4.84 11.65 23.69
C ILE A 420 4.25 11.05 24.97
N LEU A 421 4.71 9.85 25.38
CA LEU A 421 4.28 9.22 26.63
C LEU A 421 4.73 10.00 27.87
N GLN A 422 5.93 10.59 27.82
CA GLN A 422 6.42 11.46 28.88
C GLN A 422 5.72 12.83 28.88
N ALA A 423 5.54 13.45 27.71
CA ALA A 423 4.92 14.76 27.59
C ALA A 423 3.47 14.81 28.12
N ILE A 424 2.70 13.73 27.98
CA ILE A 424 1.33 13.65 28.54
C ILE A 424 1.33 13.75 30.08
N ILE A 425 2.37 13.28 30.76
CA ILE A 425 2.46 13.36 32.23
C ILE A 425 3.09 14.68 32.69
N GLU A 426 4.10 15.18 31.97
CA GLU A 426 4.77 16.42 32.34
C GLU A 426 3.93 17.66 32.00
N ASN A 427 3.17 17.63 30.89
CA ASN A 427 2.43 18.76 30.35
C ASN A 427 1.06 18.35 29.75
N PRO A 428 0.15 17.71 30.51
CA PRO A 428 -1.15 17.25 30.00
C PRO A 428 -2.00 18.36 29.34
N SER A 429 -1.85 19.60 29.80
CA SER A 429 -2.51 20.77 29.21
C SER A 429 -2.11 21.06 27.75
N GLU A 430 -0.92 20.64 27.28
CA GLU A 430 -0.53 20.71 25.85
C GLU A 430 -1.46 19.85 24.98
N PHE A 431 -1.97 18.76 25.55
CA PHE A 431 -2.88 17.81 24.91
C PHE A 431 -4.36 18.09 25.25
N ASN A 432 -4.67 19.20 25.94
CA ASN A 432 -6.00 19.50 26.48
C ASN A 432 -6.57 18.36 27.36
N ILE A 433 -5.70 17.75 28.17
CA ILE A 433 -6.05 16.72 29.16
C ILE A 433 -5.99 17.35 30.55
N ASP A 434 -6.91 16.99 31.44
CA ASP A 434 -6.85 17.38 32.85
C ASP A 434 -5.79 16.55 33.60
N ASP A 435 -5.07 17.15 34.56
CA ASP A 435 -3.99 16.48 35.32
C ASP A 435 -4.44 15.13 35.93
N SER A 436 -5.71 15.01 36.33
CA SER A 436 -6.31 13.79 36.88
C SER A 436 -6.54 12.66 35.86
N GLU A 437 -6.58 12.98 34.56
CA GLU A 437 -6.80 12.02 33.48
C GLU A 437 -5.50 11.56 32.80
N ALA A 438 -4.40 12.28 33.02
CA ALA A 438 -3.12 12.14 32.31
C ALA A 438 -2.59 10.68 32.26
N GLU A 439 -2.57 9.97 33.39
CA GLU A 439 -2.13 8.56 33.42
C GLU A 439 -3.10 7.64 32.65
N SER A 440 -4.42 7.85 32.73
CA SER A 440 -5.41 7.06 31.96
C SER A 440 -5.22 7.22 30.45
N VAL A 441 -4.98 8.46 30.01
CA VAL A 441 -4.72 8.75 28.58
C VAL A 441 -3.36 8.18 28.15
N LYS A 442 -2.34 8.24 29.00
CA LYS A 442 -1.01 7.63 28.73
C LYS A 442 -1.08 6.12 28.59
N GLU A 443 -1.87 5.42 29.41
CA GLU A 443 -2.12 3.97 29.23
C GLU A 443 -2.82 3.71 27.88
N THR A 444 -3.87 4.47 27.57
CA THR A 444 -4.60 4.35 26.29
C THR A 444 -3.70 4.63 25.07
N LEU A 445 -2.79 5.61 25.19
CA LEU A 445 -1.77 5.90 24.17
C LEU A 445 -0.73 4.79 24.05
N ARG A 446 -0.29 4.20 25.18
CA ARG A 446 0.62 3.05 25.16
C ARG A 446 -0.02 1.87 24.44
N ASP A 447 -1.29 1.57 24.70
CA ASP A 447 -2.01 0.51 24.01
C ASP A 447 -2.09 0.76 22.50
N ALA A 448 -2.34 2.00 22.08
CA ALA A 448 -2.32 2.41 20.67
C ALA A 448 -0.94 2.19 20.02
N ILE A 449 0.14 2.62 20.70
CA ILE A 449 1.52 2.41 20.25
C ILE A 449 1.86 0.91 20.19
N CYS A 450 1.40 0.11 21.14
CA CYS A 450 1.53 -1.35 21.11
C CYS A 450 0.76 -1.99 19.93
N ARG A 451 -0.38 -1.43 19.48
CA ARG A 451 -1.03 -1.90 18.23
C ARG A 451 -0.18 -1.58 16.99
N MET A 452 0.49 -0.43 16.94
CA MET A 452 1.41 -0.11 15.85
C MET A 452 2.61 -1.06 15.82
N TYR A 453 3.18 -1.34 16.99
CA TYR A 453 4.24 -2.35 17.15
C TYR A 453 3.78 -3.73 16.69
N ASP A 454 2.56 -4.14 17.06
CA ASP A 454 1.96 -5.39 16.58
C ASP A 454 1.86 -5.44 15.06
N TRP A 455 1.53 -4.33 14.40
CA TRP A 455 1.55 -4.23 12.95
C TRP A 455 2.96 -4.38 12.36
N MET A 456 3.95 -3.65 12.88
CA MET A 456 5.34 -3.71 12.40
C MET A 456 5.93 -5.13 12.50
N LEU A 457 5.84 -5.75 13.69
CA LEU A 457 6.34 -7.10 13.93
C LEU A 457 5.48 -8.18 13.26
N GLY A 458 4.16 -8.00 13.29
CA GLY A 458 3.19 -8.94 12.71
C GLY A 458 3.35 -9.04 11.19
N TYR A 459 3.58 -7.91 10.52
CA TYR A 459 3.83 -7.86 9.09
C TYR A 459 5.11 -8.60 8.68
N VAL A 460 6.22 -8.36 9.39
CA VAL A 460 7.51 -9.04 9.16
C VAL A 460 7.40 -10.56 9.38
N ASN A 461 6.72 -10.99 10.46
CA ASN A 461 6.46 -12.41 10.71
C ASN A 461 5.54 -13.02 9.65
N PHE A 462 4.45 -12.34 9.27
CA PHE A 462 3.55 -12.76 8.20
C PHE A 462 4.29 -13.00 6.88
N GLU A 463 5.12 -12.06 6.41
CA GLU A 463 5.86 -12.25 5.16
C GLU A 463 6.93 -13.34 5.29
N LYS A 464 7.54 -13.54 6.46
CA LYS A 464 8.45 -14.67 6.72
C LYS A 464 7.73 -16.02 6.57
N HIS A 465 6.48 -16.13 7.02
CA HIS A 465 5.64 -17.30 6.76
C HIS A 465 5.23 -17.39 5.29
N ALA A 466 4.67 -16.32 4.70
CA ALA A 466 4.25 -16.29 3.31
C ALA A 466 5.40 -16.68 2.36
N PHE A 467 6.62 -16.18 2.58
CA PHE A 467 7.80 -16.52 1.78
C PHE A 467 8.18 -18.01 1.87
N ARG A 468 8.04 -18.65 3.04
CA ARG A 468 8.27 -20.10 3.20
C ARG A 468 7.27 -20.91 2.36
N HIS A 469 5.99 -20.53 2.36
CA HIS A 469 4.92 -21.26 1.67
C HIS A 469 4.71 -20.84 0.19
N ARG A 470 5.25 -19.70 -0.25
CA ARG A 470 5.27 -19.26 -1.66
C ARG A 470 6.23 -20.06 -2.54
N LYS A 471 7.15 -20.85 -1.97
CA LYS A 471 7.91 -21.81 -2.76
C LYS A 471 6.95 -22.86 -3.34
N PRO A 472 6.84 -23.02 -4.67
CA PRO A 472 6.17 -24.20 -5.20
C PRO A 472 6.92 -25.43 -4.66
N PRO A 473 6.23 -26.49 -4.22
CA PRO A 473 6.91 -27.69 -3.77
C PRO A 473 7.79 -28.23 -4.91
N ASP A 474 9.07 -28.51 -4.64
CA ASP A 474 10.11 -28.97 -5.59
C ASP A 474 9.76 -30.30 -6.34
N ILE A 475 8.59 -30.86 -6.03
CA ILE A 475 7.96 -32.07 -6.55
C ILE A 475 7.67 -31.97 -8.07
N LEU A 476 7.56 -30.76 -8.63
CA LEU A 476 7.37 -30.53 -10.07
C LEU A 476 8.61 -30.06 -10.83
N SER A 477 9.81 -30.24 -10.26
CA SER A 477 10.96 -30.47 -11.15
C SER A 477 10.71 -31.79 -11.89
N PRO A 478 10.64 -31.83 -13.24
CA PRO A 478 10.46 -33.08 -13.94
C PRO A 478 11.72 -33.91 -13.73
N ARG A 479 11.66 -34.86 -12.79
CA ARG A 479 12.65 -35.94 -12.67
C ARG A 479 12.84 -36.47 -14.09
N LYS A 480 14.08 -36.42 -14.58
CA LYS A 480 14.48 -37.03 -15.86
C LYS A 480 14.42 -38.55 -15.71
N SER A 481 13.21 -39.09 -15.62
CA SER A 481 12.93 -40.51 -15.56
C SER A 481 13.26 -41.12 -16.92
N HIS A 482 14.46 -41.69 -16.99
CA HIS A 482 14.84 -42.81 -17.83
C HIS A 482 14.01 -43.02 -19.11
N LYS A 483 14.47 -42.42 -20.22
CA LYS A 483 14.30 -43.04 -21.54
C LYS A 483 15.18 -44.30 -21.62
N ALA A 484 14.72 -45.37 -20.99
CA ALA A 484 15.22 -46.73 -21.13
C ALA A 484 14.05 -47.69 -20.89
N LEU A 485 14.06 -48.86 -21.54
CA LEU A 485 13.01 -49.89 -21.50
C LEU A 485 11.72 -49.58 -22.26
N PHE A 486 11.83 -49.39 -23.58
CA PHE A 486 10.97 -50.11 -24.54
C PHE A 486 11.77 -50.42 -25.82
N SER A 487 12.44 -51.57 -25.83
CA SER A 487 12.85 -52.21 -27.07
C SER A 487 11.64 -52.98 -27.61
N PRO A 488 11.25 -52.82 -28.89
CA PRO A 488 10.23 -53.67 -29.48
C PRO A 488 10.82 -55.08 -29.64
N LEU A 489 10.32 -56.03 -28.86
CA LEU A 489 10.43 -57.45 -29.21
C LEU A 489 9.66 -57.66 -30.51
N GLY A 490 10.31 -58.33 -31.46
CA GLY A 490 9.88 -58.29 -32.86
C GLY A 490 8.70 -59.19 -33.18
N ASP A 491 8.01 -58.85 -34.28
CA ASP A 491 7.16 -59.78 -34.97
C ASP A 491 7.99 -60.74 -35.84
N ARG A 492 7.79 -62.03 -35.62
CA ARG A 492 8.13 -63.10 -36.57
C ARG A 492 6.82 -63.64 -37.16
N ARG A 493 6.49 -63.26 -38.39
CA ARG A 493 5.92 -64.13 -39.43
C ARG A 493 5.90 -63.44 -40.78
#